data_AF-A0A252C2U5-F1
#
_entry.id   AF-A0A252C2U5-F1
#
_cell.length_a   1.000
_cell.length_b   1.000
_cell.length_c   1.000
_cell.angle_alpha   90.00
_cell.angle_beta   90.00
_cell.angle_gamma   90.00
#
_symmetry.space_group_name_H-M   'P 1'
#
loop_
_entity.id
_entity.type
_entity.pdbx_description
1 polymer ?
#
loop_
_entity_poly.entity_id
_entity_poly.type
_entity_poly.pdbx_seq_one_letter_code
_entity_poly.pdbx_strand_id
1 'polypeptide(L)'
;MHSAFIGRTTLPPTGQFDRRHIRILRDVMSATWMLTAVIGGLILLLAIRTPAVAQDDDTITEHVAVSWRPGDLTDAARAKALLQRLSAASIAACGGDSSISAPLKSVAENSACHRESLRRAIQSFHSPLLTRLANATDAANTTDQDR
;
A
#
# COMPACT_ATOMS: atom_id res chain seq x y z
N MET A 1 31.14 90.36 18.33
CA MET A 1 30.71 90.36 16.91
C MET A 1 30.58 88.90 16.49
N HIS A 2 29.47 88.24 16.86
CA HIS A 2 28.32 87.96 15.98
C HIS A 2 28.72 87.45 14.59
N SER A 3 28.73 86.12 14.42
CA SER A 3 28.42 85.45 13.16
C SER A 3 27.77 84.10 13.44
N ALA A 4 26.49 84.02 13.09
CA ALA A 4 25.67 82.83 13.07
C ALA A 4 26.07 81.94 11.90
N PHE A 5 26.24 80.64 12.12
CA PHE A 5 26.36 79.66 11.05
C PHE A 5 25.20 78.67 11.15
N ILE A 6 24.24 78.84 10.23
CA ILE A 6 23.07 78.00 10.05
C ILE A 6 23.52 76.74 9.31
N GLY A 7 23.66 75.63 10.02
CA GLY A 7 23.96 74.31 9.46
C GLY A 7 22.69 73.62 8.97
N ARG A 8 22.60 73.41 7.65
CA ARG A 8 21.52 72.67 6.96
C ARG A 8 21.43 71.22 7.44
N THR A 9 20.24 70.80 7.87
CA THR A 9 19.87 69.38 8.00
C THR A 9 19.57 68.78 6.63
N THR A 10 20.42 67.88 6.14
CA THR A 10 20.16 67.06 4.95
C THR A 10 19.25 65.90 5.33
N LEU A 11 18.02 65.88 4.78
CA LEU A 11 17.11 64.73 4.85
C LEU A 11 17.71 63.53 4.10
N PRO A 12 17.52 62.29 4.60
CA PRO A 12 17.90 61.09 3.86
C PRO A 12 16.98 60.86 2.65
N PRO A 13 17.51 60.33 1.53
CA PRO A 13 16.72 60.03 0.35
C PRO A 13 15.83 58.79 0.60
N THR A 14 14.53 59.00 0.77
CA THR A 14 13.53 57.95 0.59
C THR A 14 13.34 57.68 -0.90
N GLY A 15 13.88 56.59 -1.42
CA GLY A 15 13.61 56.21 -2.80
C GLY A 15 14.61 55.26 -3.44
N GLN A 16 14.89 54.12 -2.82
CA GLN A 16 15.57 53.03 -3.50
C GLN A 16 14.86 51.71 -3.22
N PHE A 17 13.64 51.61 -3.77
CA PHE A 17 12.97 50.31 -3.90
C PHE A 17 13.69 49.54 -5.01
N ASP A 18 14.43 48.52 -4.56
CA ASP A 18 15.29 47.65 -5.34
C ASP A 18 14.50 46.82 -6.37
N ARG A 19 14.72 47.12 -7.67
CA ARG A 19 14.12 46.42 -8.82
C ARG A 19 14.53 44.94 -8.93
N ARG A 20 15.46 44.43 -8.10
CA ARG A 20 15.89 43.02 -8.16
C ARG A 20 14.88 42.04 -7.55
N HIS A 21 14.01 42.47 -6.64
CA HIS A 21 13.05 41.57 -5.98
C HIS A 21 11.90 41.10 -6.88
N ILE A 22 11.59 41.81 -7.97
CA ILE A 22 10.41 41.52 -8.80
C ILE A 22 10.61 40.28 -9.68
N ARG A 23 11.86 39.95 -10.08
CA ARG A 23 12.11 38.75 -10.90
C ARG A 23 12.11 37.45 -10.09
N ILE A 24 12.58 37.48 -8.85
CA ILE A 24 12.68 36.29 -7.99
C ILE A 24 11.28 35.79 -7.58
N LEU A 25 10.34 36.70 -7.34
CA LEU A 25 8.95 36.35 -7.01
C LEU A 25 8.23 35.59 -8.13
N ARG A 26 8.58 35.82 -9.40
CA ARG A 26 7.91 35.15 -10.52
C ARG A 26 8.36 33.70 -10.70
N ASP A 27 9.62 33.39 -10.41
CA ASP A 27 10.16 32.04 -10.51
C ASP A 27 9.81 31.18 -9.29
N VAL A 28 9.71 31.78 -8.09
CA VAL A 28 9.26 31.08 -6.88
C VAL A 28 7.76 30.72 -6.98
N MET A 29 6.96 31.60 -7.60
CA MET A 29 5.52 31.42 -7.74
C MET A 29 5.15 30.34 -8.78
N SER A 30 5.99 30.09 -9.79
CA SER A 30 5.76 29.00 -10.76
C SER A 30 6.13 27.63 -10.18
N ALA A 31 7.21 27.55 -9.39
CA ALA A 31 7.64 26.31 -8.74
C ALA A 31 6.64 25.83 -7.68
N THR A 32 6.02 26.75 -6.93
CA THR A 32 5.00 26.40 -5.92
C THR A 32 3.72 25.87 -6.56
N TRP A 33 3.29 26.44 -7.69
CA TRP A 33 2.10 25.99 -8.43
C TRP A 33 2.23 24.56 -8.95
N MET A 34 3.40 24.20 -9.49
CA MET A 34 3.67 22.84 -9.96
C MET A 34 3.61 21.82 -8.82
N LEU A 35 4.21 22.14 -7.67
CA LEU A 35 4.21 21.25 -6.51
C LEU A 35 2.78 20.99 -6.01
N THR A 36 1.94 22.03 -5.94
CA THR A 36 0.54 21.89 -5.52
C THR A 36 -0.30 21.07 -6.50
N ALA A 37 -0.06 21.20 -7.81
CA ALA A 37 -0.77 20.42 -8.82
C ALA A 37 -0.43 18.92 -8.73
N VAL A 38 0.85 18.59 -8.52
CA VAL A 38 1.29 17.19 -8.35
C VAL A 38 0.70 16.57 -7.09
N ILE A 39 0.81 17.26 -5.94
CA ILE A 39 0.28 16.76 -4.67
C ILE A 39 -1.25 16.62 -4.75
N GLY A 40 -1.95 17.62 -5.30
CA GLY A 40 -3.39 17.58 -5.51
C GLY A 40 -3.83 16.41 -6.39
N GLY A 41 -3.13 16.16 -7.50
CA GLY A 41 -3.37 15.02 -8.37
C GLY A 41 -3.16 13.67 -7.67
N LEU A 42 -2.14 13.57 -6.81
CA LEU A 42 -1.84 12.33 -6.08
C LEU A 42 -2.88 12.04 -4.99
N ILE A 43 -3.36 13.07 -4.29
CA ILE A 43 -4.48 12.96 -3.35
C ILE A 43 -5.77 12.56 -4.09
N LEU A 44 -6.04 13.15 -5.26
CA LEU A 44 -7.20 12.80 -6.08
C LEU A 44 -7.15 11.35 -6.55
N LEU A 45 -5.99 10.86 -6.98
CA LEU A 45 -5.79 9.45 -7.36
C LEU A 45 -6.00 8.50 -6.17
N LEU A 46 -5.55 8.88 -4.98
CA LEU A 46 -5.79 8.10 -3.76
C LEU A 46 -7.26 8.11 -3.35
N ALA A 47 -7.99 9.20 -3.58
CA ALA A 47 -9.42 9.29 -3.32
C ALA A 47 -10.27 8.47 -4.32
N ILE A 48 -9.83 8.34 -5.57
CA ILE A 48 -10.48 7.51 -6.60
C ILE A 48 -10.13 6.03 -6.44
N ARG A 49 -9.06 5.69 -5.72
CA ARG A 49 -8.87 4.33 -5.19
C ARG A 49 -9.83 4.09 -4.01
N THR A 50 -11.13 4.11 -4.31
CA THR A 50 -12.05 3.30 -3.54
C THR A 50 -11.48 1.88 -3.56
N PRO A 51 -11.35 1.19 -2.39
CA PRO A 51 -11.16 -0.25 -2.45
C PRO A 51 -12.26 -0.75 -3.40
N ALA A 52 -11.90 -1.58 -4.37
CA ALA A 52 -12.87 -2.32 -5.13
C ALA A 52 -13.64 -3.19 -4.12
N VAL A 53 -14.61 -2.59 -3.44
CA VAL A 53 -15.70 -3.25 -2.79
C VAL A 53 -16.36 -3.93 -3.96
N ALA A 54 -16.03 -5.22 -4.12
CA ALA A 54 -16.65 -6.08 -5.10
C ALA A 54 -18.14 -5.76 -5.05
N GLN A 55 -18.68 -5.30 -6.17
CA GLN A 55 -20.11 -5.11 -6.28
C GLN A 55 -20.75 -6.41 -5.82
N ASP A 56 -21.71 -6.26 -4.91
CA ASP A 56 -22.55 -7.32 -4.34
C ASP A 56 -23.51 -7.81 -5.45
N ASP A 57 -22.93 -8.24 -6.57
CA ASP A 57 -23.58 -8.94 -7.67
C ASP A 57 -23.56 -10.40 -7.25
N ASP A 58 -24.58 -10.82 -6.49
CA ASP A 58 -24.87 -12.20 -6.14
C ASP A 58 -23.60 -13.05 -5.89
N THR A 59 -22.69 -12.56 -5.03
CA THR A 59 -21.49 -13.32 -4.70
C THR A 59 -21.91 -14.56 -3.91
N ILE A 60 -22.13 -15.65 -4.63
CA ILE A 60 -22.28 -16.98 -4.05
C ILE A 60 -21.01 -17.22 -3.26
N THR A 61 -21.13 -17.09 -1.94
CA THR A 61 -20.02 -17.35 -1.03
C THR A 61 -19.82 -18.85 -1.03
N GLU A 62 -18.92 -19.34 -1.87
CA GLU A 62 -18.56 -20.75 -1.89
C GLU A 62 -17.83 -21.11 -0.60
N HIS A 63 -18.54 -21.81 0.28
CA HIS A 63 -17.97 -22.31 1.52
C HIS A 63 -17.27 -23.65 1.26
N VAL A 64 -15.94 -23.62 1.19
CA VAL A 64 -15.13 -24.85 1.13
C VAL A 64 -14.84 -25.34 2.56
N ALA A 65 -15.54 -26.40 2.98
CA ALA A 65 -15.31 -27.00 4.29
C ALA A 65 -13.98 -27.78 4.31
N VAL A 66 -13.07 -27.39 5.21
CA VAL A 66 -11.80 -28.10 5.43
C VAL A 66 -11.87 -28.87 6.74
N SER A 67 -11.72 -30.19 6.67
CA SER A 67 -11.67 -31.04 7.85
C SER A 67 -10.34 -30.86 8.61
N TRP A 68 -10.44 -30.60 9.91
CA TRP A 68 -9.29 -30.44 10.80
C TRP A 68 -9.55 -31.10 12.16
N ARG A 69 -8.48 -31.45 12.85
CA ARG A 69 -8.51 -31.98 14.22
C ARG A 69 -7.72 -31.07 15.15
N PRO A 70 -8.05 -30.98 16.45
CA PRO A 70 -7.28 -30.18 17.41
C PRO A 70 -5.78 -30.53 17.43
N GLY A 71 -5.44 -31.81 17.26
CA GLY A 71 -4.05 -32.28 17.18
C GLY A 71 -3.28 -31.80 15.92
N ASP A 72 -3.97 -31.25 14.93
CA ASP A 72 -3.36 -30.64 13.75
C ASP A 72 -2.78 -29.26 14.07
N LEU A 73 -3.23 -28.60 15.14
CA LEU A 73 -2.75 -27.28 15.55
C LEU A 73 -1.54 -27.34 16.51
N THR A 74 -1.33 -28.50 17.14
CA THR A 74 -0.29 -28.70 18.17
C THR A 74 1.00 -29.31 17.64
N ASP A 75 0.92 -30.02 16.50
CA ASP A 75 2.04 -30.73 15.88
C ASP A 75 2.47 -29.98 14.62
N ALA A 76 3.75 -29.60 14.52
CA ALA A 76 4.26 -28.81 13.40
C ALA A 76 4.12 -29.51 12.05
N ALA A 77 4.27 -30.83 11.98
CA ALA A 77 4.11 -31.60 10.74
C ALA A 77 2.63 -31.64 10.32
N ARG A 78 1.72 -31.87 11.28
CA ARG A 78 0.28 -31.86 11.00
C ARG A 78 -0.24 -30.46 10.67
N ALA A 79 0.28 -29.42 11.31
CA ALA A 79 -0.06 -28.04 11.02
C ALA A 79 0.38 -27.63 9.61
N LYS A 80 1.55 -28.10 9.16
CA LYS A 80 1.99 -27.92 7.77
C LYS A 80 1.04 -28.60 6.79
N ALA A 81 0.60 -29.83 7.08
CA ALA A 81 -0.38 -30.54 6.27
C ALA A 81 -1.77 -29.86 6.28
N LEU A 82 -2.16 -29.23 7.40
CA LEU A 82 -3.38 -28.42 7.48
C LEU A 82 -3.24 -27.15 6.64
N LEU A 83 -2.10 -26.47 6.70
CA LEU A 83 -1.81 -25.28 5.91
C LEU A 83 -1.89 -25.56 4.40
N GLN A 84 -1.36 -26.70 3.95
CA GLN A 84 -1.47 -27.14 2.55
C GLN A 84 -2.94 -27.38 2.14
N ARG A 85 -3.74 -28.00 3.01
CA ARG A 85 -5.18 -28.19 2.77
C ARG A 85 -5.93 -26.87 2.69
N LEU A 86 -5.62 -25.91 3.56
CA LEU A 86 -6.18 -24.55 3.52
C LEU A 86 -5.79 -23.80 2.26
N SER A 87 -4.53 -23.92 1.82
CA SER A 87 -4.07 -23.34 0.56
C SER A 87 -4.83 -23.91 -0.63
N ALA A 88 -4.97 -25.24 -0.72
CA ALA A 88 -5.75 -25.88 -1.77
C ALA A 88 -7.23 -25.46 -1.77
N ALA A 89 -7.86 -25.39 -0.60
CA ALA A 89 -9.23 -24.91 -0.46
C ALA A 89 -9.37 -23.43 -0.87
N SER A 90 -8.36 -22.60 -0.58
CA SER A 90 -8.34 -21.19 -0.98
C SER A 90 -8.20 -21.05 -2.50
N ILE A 91 -7.42 -21.92 -3.15
CA ILE A 91 -7.32 -21.95 -4.62
C ILE A 91 -8.66 -22.34 -5.24
N ALA A 92 -9.31 -23.38 -4.71
CA ALA A 92 -10.64 -23.82 -5.16
C ALA A 92 -11.68 -22.70 -5.04
N ALA A 93 -11.73 -22.01 -3.88
CA ALA A 93 -12.65 -20.89 -3.67
C ALA A 93 -12.39 -19.68 -4.59
N CYS A 94 -11.18 -19.58 -5.15
CA CYS A 94 -10.82 -18.54 -6.12
C CYS A 94 -11.06 -18.95 -7.58
N GLY A 95 -11.83 -20.03 -7.81
CA GLY A 95 -12.12 -20.56 -9.15
C GLY A 95 -10.99 -21.42 -9.73
N GLY A 96 -9.98 -21.75 -8.92
CA GLY A 96 -8.91 -22.68 -9.28
C GLY A 96 -9.37 -24.11 -9.04
N ASP A 97 -10.04 -24.72 -10.01
CA ASP A 97 -10.46 -26.10 -9.88
C ASP A 97 -9.27 -27.08 -9.99
N SER A 98 -9.32 -28.19 -9.26
CA SER A 98 -8.24 -29.21 -9.29
C SER A 98 -8.11 -29.91 -10.65
N SER A 99 -9.12 -29.75 -11.50
CA SER A 99 -9.19 -30.23 -12.89
C SER A 99 -8.59 -29.25 -13.91
N ILE A 100 -8.24 -28.02 -13.50
CA ILE A 100 -7.73 -27.00 -14.41
C ILE A 100 -6.24 -27.22 -14.67
N SER A 101 -5.85 -27.04 -15.93
CA SER A 101 -4.47 -27.07 -16.44
C SER A 101 -3.48 -26.32 -15.53
N ALA A 102 -2.29 -26.89 -15.31
CA ALA A 102 -1.22 -26.33 -14.47
C ALA A 102 -0.94 -24.81 -14.63
N PRO A 103 -1.06 -24.17 -15.82
CA PRO A 103 -0.84 -22.73 -15.96
C PRO A 103 -1.86 -21.85 -15.24
N LEU A 104 -3.11 -22.29 -15.10
CA LEU A 104 -4.14 -21.52 -14.40
C LEU A 104 -4.01 -21.67 -12.88
N LYS A 105 -3.47 -22.80 -12.41
CA LYS A 105 -3.20 -23.03 -10.98
C LYS A 105 -2.17 -22.05 -10.44
N SER A 106 -1.07 -21.80 -11.17
CA SER A 106 -0.06 -20.82 -10.74
C SER A 106 -0.58 -19.38 -10.74
N VAL A 107 -1.49 -19.06 -11.67
CA VAL A 107 -2.18 -17.75 -11.68
C VAL A 107 -3.11 -17.61 -10.48
N ALA A 108 -3.85 -18.66 -10.12
CA ALA A 108 -4.69 -18.67 -8.94
C ALA A 108 -3.86 -18.57 -7.64
N GLU A 109 -2.75 -19.31 -7.53
CA GLU A 109 -1.80 -19.24 -6.41
C GLU A 109 -1.21 -17.83 -6.22
N ASN A 110 -0.90 -17.13 -7.32
CA ASN A 110 -0.37 -15.77 -7.27
C ASN A 110 -1.45 -14.67 -7.18
N SER A 111 -2.73 -15.04 -7.21
CA SER A 111 -3.83 -14.08 -7.16
C SER A 111 -3.95 -13.41 -5.79
N ALA A 112 -4.47 -12.19 -5.78
CA ALA A 112 -4.83 -11.51 -4.54
C ALA A 112 -5.93 -12.26 -3.79
N CYS A 113 -6.82 -12.96 -4.51
CA CYS A 113 -7.85 -13.81 -3.93
C CYS A 113 -7.25 -14.90 -3.06
N HIS A 114 -6.27 -15.66 -3.58
CA HIS A 114 -5.65 -16.75 -2.83
C HIS A 114 -4.99 -16.25 -1.54
N ARG A 115 -4.18 -15.19 -1.63
CA ARG A 115 -3.50 -14.62 -0.46
C ARG A 115 -4.49 -14.14 0.60
N GLU A 116 -5.54 -13.45 0.20
CA GLU A 116 -6.53 -12.91 1.12
C GLU A 116 -7.40 -14.01 1.75
N SER A 117 -7.85 -14.98 0.96
CA SER A 117 -8.60 -16.15 1.44
C SER A 117 -7.79 -16.99 2.42
N LEU A 118 -6.53 -17.28 2.10
CA LEU A 118 -5.63 -18.02 2.97
C LEU A 118 -5.35 -17.26 4.27
N ARG A 119 -5.10 -15.95 4.20
CA ARG A 119 -4.89 -15.09 5.37
C ARG A 119 -6.10 -15.11 6.30
N ARG A 120 -7.32 -14.96 5.77
CA ARG A 120 -8.57 -15.04 6.54
C ARG A 120 -8.76 -16.42 7.16
N ALA A 121 -8.47 -17.48 6.40
CA ALA A 121 -8.56 -18.85 6.89
C ALA A 121 -7.63 -19.07 8.10
N ILE A 122 -6.35 -18.68 7.99
CA ILE A 122 -5.36 -18.79 9.08
C ILE A 122 -5.80 -17.99 10.32
N GLN A 123 -6.31 -16.77 10.12
CA GLN A 123 -6.79 -15.92 11.21
C GLN A 123 -7.96 -16.56 11.98
N SER A 124 -8.84 -17.30 11.30
CA SER A 124 -9.98 -17.95 11.96
C SER A 124 -9.58 -19.01 12.99
N PHE A 125 -8.43 -19.67 12.80
CA PHE A 125 -7.91 -20.69 13.73
C PHE A 125 -7.22 -20.10 14.98
N HIS A 126 -6.91 -18.80 15.01
CA HIS A 126 -6.25 -18.13 16.14
C HIS A 126 -4.99 -18.85 16.65
N SER A 127 -4.25 -19.55 15.77
CA SER A 127 -3.07 -20.33 16.16
C SER A 127 -1.77 -19.60 15.81
N PRO A 128 -0.91 -19.31 16.82
CA PRO A 128 0.40 -18.69 16.57
C PRO A 128 1.36 -19.64 15.84
N LEU A 129 1.09 -20.95 15.86
CA LEU A 129 1.89 -21.93 15.14
C LEU A 129 1.58 -21.87 13.63
N LEU A 130 0.30 -21.86 13.25
CA LEU A 130 -0.12 -21.72 11.84
C LEU A 130 0.39 -20.41 11.22
N THR A 131 0.28 -19.31 11.96
CA THR A 131 0.75 -18.00 11.50
C THR A 131 2.26 -18.00 11.23
N ARG A 132 3.06 -18.61 12.12
CA ARG A 132 4.51 -18.74 11.91
C ARG A 132 4.87 -19.60 10.71
N LEU A 133 4.16 -20.72 10.51
CA LEU A 133 4.39 -21.60 9.36
C LEU A 133 4.02 -20.93 8.03
N ALA A 134 2.93 -20.16 8.00
CA ALA A 134 2.54 -19.40 6.81
C ALA A 134 3.64 -18.38 6.43
N ASN A 135 4.06 -17.55 7.40
CA ASN A 135 5.11 -16.56 7.17
C ASN A 135 6.45 -17.19 6.72
N ALA A 136 6.81 -18.36 7.28
CA ALA A 136 8.01 -19.08 6.87
C ALA A 136 7.92 -19.62 5.43
N THR A 137 6.72 -20.00 4.99
CA THR A 137 6.48 -20.48 3.62
C THR A 137 6.55 -19.32 2.62
N ASP A 138 5.97 -18.16 2.97
CA ASP A 138 6.03 -16.95 2.14
C ASP A 138 7.47 -16.45 1.97
N ALA A 139 8.27 -16.51 3.04
CA ALA A 139 9.69 -16.15 3.01
C ALA A 139 10.52 -17.10 2.13
N ALA A 140 10.22 -18.41 2.16
CA ALA A 140 10.91 -19.38 1.31
C ALA A 140 10.60 -19.16 -0.18
N ASN A 141 9.34 -18.87 -0.51
CA ASN A 141 8.92 -18.64 -1.89
C ASN A 141 9.51 -17.35 -2.48
N THR A 142 9.71 -16.30 -1.66
CA THR A 142 10.34 -15.05 -2.14
C THR A 142 11.83 -15.22 -2.46
N THR A 143 12.55 -16.09 -1.74
CA THR A 143 13.97 -16.34 -2.02
C THR A 143 14.23 -17.11 -3.31
N ASP A 144 13.25 -17.87 -3.81
CA ASP A 144 13.38 -18.63 -5.05
C ASP A 144 13.05 -17.77 -6.29
N GLN A 145 12.31 -16.68 -6.09
CA GLN A 145 11.87 -15.79 -7.18
C GLN A 145 12.94 -14.78 -7.63
N ASP A 146 14.00 -14.58 -6.83
CA ASP A 146 15.15 -13.70 -7.13
C ASP A 146 16.33 -14.44 -7.81
N ARG A 147 16.18 -15.73 -8.13
CA ARG A 147 17.21 -16.56 -8.75
C ARG A 147 16.91 -16.88 -10.22
#